data_AF-A0AAJ0TF16-F1
#
_entry.id   AF-A0AAJ0TF16-F1
#
_cell.length_a   1.000
_cell.length_b   1.000
_cell.length_c   1.000
_cell.angle_alpha   90.00
_cell.angle_beta   90.00
_cell.angle_gamma   90.00
#
_symmetry.space_group_name_H-M   'P 1'
#
loop_
_entity.id
_entity.type
_entity.pdbx_description
1 polymer ?
#
loop_
_entity_poly.entity_id
_entity_poly.type
_entity_poly.pdbx_seq_one_letter_code
_entity_poly.pdbx_strand_id
1 'polypeptide(L)'
;HKVVYKSDRLKIFYKIAKEIIRKNAAYVCECGASELRENRADGIACEHREQDIEINVKKWMAMLKGKYKEGEATVRLKTDIQHPNPAFRDRVMLRVATRKHPRVGKKYKVWPMLEFSWAVDDHLLGITHILRGKDLVIEDMVEEFIWNLMGWKRAEILHYGLLNLEGVKLSKTESRKMVGKKIYKGWDDPRIWSLQSLEKRGIQPQAIRNFIIGMGMSLADVMVPVEILYAENRKLIDKNANRYFCVTNPVTISVKGADVKVVKAHMHPDFPKRGYRKIPVDVNKMYIEKNDFEKLHDTEVGLMNLFSVKLNKISEPTSKEVKYEIQKIHWVSEPNVKIKIVMPDGKEIGALAESSVKKVKKGEIVQFPRIGFARLDKNMTFYFAHK
;
A
#
# COMPACT_ATOMS: atom_id res chain seq x y z
N HIS A 1 -19.32 -12.05 -0.76
CA HIS A 1 -18.88 -10.89 0.04
C HIS A 1 -20.08 -9.99 0.28
N LYS A 2 -20.24 -9.40 1.46
CA LYS A 2 -21.34 -8.46 1.78
C LYS A 2 -20.73 -7.10 2.08
N VAL A 3 -21.27 -6.04 1.49
CA VAL A 3 -20.83 -4.67 1.75
C VAL A 3 -21.80 -4.01 2.72
N VAL A 4 -21.27 -3.52 3.85
CA VAL A 4 -22.04 -2.83 4.88
C VAL A 4 -21.34 -1.52 5.20
N TYR A 5 -22.12 -0.45 5.32
CA TYR A 5 -21.60 0.85 5.71
C TYR A 5 -22.19 1.31 7.03
N LYS A 6 -21.34 1.65 7.99
CA LYS A 6 -21.75 2.17 9.30
C LYS A 6 -22.63 3.43 9.19
N SER A 7 -22.40 4.28 8.18
CA SER A 7 -23.21 5.50 7.98
C SER A 7 -24.69 5.21 7.70
N ASP A 8 -25.01 4.03 7.17
CA ASP A 8 -26.39 3.64 6.83
C ASP A 8 -27.10 3.05 8.07
N ARG A 9 -26.36 2.81 9.16
CA ARG A 9 -26.80 2.13 10.38
C ARG A 9 -26.89 3.05 11.60
N LEU A 10 -26.69 4.36 11.42
CA LEU A 10 -26.72 5.34 12.52
C LEU A 10 -28.00 5.29 13.37
N LYS A 11 -29.17 5.05 12.77
CA LYS A 11 -30.42 4.88 13.53
C LYS A 11 -30.38 3.70 14.49
N ILE A 12 -29.72 2.60 14.11
CA ILE A 12 -29.52 1.42 14.96
C ILE A 12 -28.62 1.80 16.14
N PHE A 13 -27.49 2.44 15.86
CA PHE A 13 -26.57 2.90 16.92
C PHE A 13 -27.26 3.85 17.91
N TYR A 14 -28.12 4.76 17.43
CA TYR A 14 -28.88 5.67 18.31
C TYR A 14 -29.90 4.96 19.18
N LYS A 15 -30.56 3.92 18.64
CA LYS A 15 -31.50 3.09 19.42
C LYS A 15 -30.77 2.39 20.56
N ILE A 16 -29.65 1.74 20.26
CA ILE A 16 -28.83 1.04 21.26
C ILE A 16 -28.23 2.02 22.28
N ALA A 17 -27.71 3.17 21.85
CA ALA A 17 -27.19 4.18 22.76
C ALA A 17 -28.25 4.64 23.77
N LYS A 18 -29.49 4.87 23.29
CA LYS A 18 -30.62 5.22 24.16
C LYS A 18 -30.96 4.11 25.16
N GLU A 19 -30.86 2.85 24.74
CA GLU A 19 -31.10 1.69 25.62
C GLU A 19 -30.03 1.59 26.72
N ILE A 20 -28.76 1.74 26.38
CA ILE A 20 -27.65 1.75 27.34
C ILE A 20 -27.80 2.90 28.35
N ILE A 21 -28.20 4.09 27.89
CA ILE A 21 -28.50 5.23 28.78
C ILE A 21 -29.65 4.88 29.74
N ARG A 22 -30.71 4.24 29.25
CA ARG A 22 -31.86 3.82 30.08
C ARG A 22 -31.53 2.73 31.10
N LYS A 23 -30.51 1.91 30.82
CA LYS A 23 -29.93 0.96 31.78
C LYS A 23 -29.02 1.65 32.83
N ASN A 24 -28.98 2.98 32.86
CA ASN A 24 -28.07 3.78 33.68
C ASN A 24 -26.58 3.45 33.44
N ALA A 25 -26.25 2.86 32.30
CA ALA A 25 -24.89 2.40 31.97
C ALA A 25 -24.15 3.36 31.03
N ALA A 26 -24.78 4.48 30.65
CA ALA A 26 -24.13 5.60 29.98
C ALA A 26 -24.78 6.91 30.39
N TYR A 27 -24.04 8.00 30.24
CA TYR A 27 -24.50 9.35 30.57
C TYR A 27 -24.04 10.36 29.51
N VAL A 28 -24.71 11.51 29.47
CA VAL A 28 -24.29 12.64 28.63
C VAL A 28 -23.44 13.57 29.48
N CYS A 29 -22.21 13.77 29.04
CA CYS A 29 -21.21 14.60 29.69
C CYS A 29 -20.98 15.87 28.88
N GLU A 30 -21.03 17.01 29.55
CA GLU A 30 -20.81 18.36 28.98
C GLU A 30 -19.47 18.98 29.44
N CYS A 31 -18.65 18.23 30.20
CA CYS A 31 -17.33 18.68 30.63
C CYS A 31 -16.37 18.88 29.45
N GLY A 32 -15.41 19.79 29.62
CA GLY A 32 -14.38 20.06 28.63
C GLY A 32 -13.39 18.90 28.47
N ALA A 33 -12.78 18.78 27.28
CA ALA A 33 -11.87 17.67 26.98
C ALA A 33 -10.61 17.62 27.87
N SER A 34 -10.10 18.78 28.32
CA SER A 34 -8.97 18.88 29.25
C SER A 34 -9.32 18.35 30.63
N GLU A 35 -10.42 18.84 31.21
CA GLU A 35 -10.95 18.40 32.50
C GLU A 35 -11.21 16.88 32.51
N LEU A 36 -11.82 16.36 31.44
CA LEU A 36 -12.06 14.91 31.32
C LEU A 36 -10.80 14.07 31.15
N ARG A 37 -9.69 14.67 30.70
CA ARG A 37 -8.41 14.00 30.63
C ARG A 37 -7.77 13.90 32.02
N GLU A 38 -7.81 14.98 32.79
CA GLU A 38 -7.34 15.04 34.17
C GLU A 38 -8.16 14.11 35.08
N ASN A 39 -9.47 14.27 35.08
CA ASN A 39 -10.40 13.40 35.83
C ASN A 39 -10.17 11.91 35.52
N ARG A 40 -9.93 11.55 34.25
CA ARG A 40 -9.61 10.15 33.90
C ARG A 40 -8.22 9.72 34.36
N ALA A 41 -7.22 10.59 34.38
CA ALA A 41 -5.90 10.25 34.91
C ALA A 41 -6.00 9.94 36.42
N ASP A 42 -6.78 10.72 37.14
CA ASP A 42 -6.92 10.65 38.60
C ASP A 42 -8.01 9.68 39.07
N GLY A 43 -8.80 9.11 38.14
CA GLY A 43 -9.89 8.19 38.46
C GLY A 43 -11.10 8.88 39.09
N ILE A 44 -11.24 10.19 38.87
CA ILE A 44 -12.33 11.01 39.40
C ILE A 44 -13.50 10.99 38.41
N ALA A 45 -14.69 10.65 38.91
CA ALA A 45 -15.92 10.76 38.14
C ALA A 45 -16.33 12.23 38.00
N CYS A 46 -16.73 12.67 36.81
CA CYS A 46 -17.36 13.99 36.68
C CYS A 46 -18.78 13.97 37.25
N GLU A 47 -19.28 15.12 37.70
CA GLU A 47 -20.62 15.28 38.28
C GLU A 47 -21.75 14.73 37.39
N HIS A 48 -21.57 14.82 36.06
CA HIS A 48 -22.55 14.34 35.09
C HIS A 48 -22.77 12.82 35.14
N ARG A 49 -21.84 12.05 35.72
CA ARG A 49 -21.91 10.58 35.82
C ARG A 49 -23.05 10.13 36.72
N GLU A 50 -23.37 10.90 37.75
CA GLU A 50 -24.42 10.60 38.75
C GLU A 50 -25.77 11.25 38.41
N GLN A 51 -25.91 11.87 37.24
CA GLN A 51 -27.18 12.40 36.77
C GLN A 51 -28.26 11.32 36.62
N ASP A 52 -29.51 11.72 36.88
CA ASP A 52 -30.68 10.91 36.62
C ASP A 52 -30.80 10.45 35.16
N ILE A 53 -31.40 9.27 34.99
CA ILE A 53 -31.61 8.64 33.70
C ILE A 53 -32.42 9.56 32.76
N GLU A 54 -33.48 10.19 33.26
CA GLU A 54 -34.34 11.07 32.45
C GLU A 54 -33.61 12.34 31.98
N ILE A 55 -32.71 12.89 32.81
CA ILE A 55 -31.84 14.00 32.42
C ILE A 55 -30.93 13.56 31.28
N ASN A 56 -30.30 12.39 31.41
CA ASN A 56 -29.44 11.84 30.36
C ASN A 56 -30.21 11.58 29.05
N VAL A 57 -31.42 11.03 29.12
CA VAL A 57 -32.29 10.83 27.95
C VAL A 57 -32.65 12.17 27.30
N LYS A 58 -32.98 13.20 28.09
CA LYS A 58 -33.28 14.55 27.58
C LYS A 58 -32.07 15.18 26.89
N LYS A 59 -30.88 15.12 27.50
CA LYS A 59 -29.62 15.61 26.92
C LYS A 59 -29.26 14.83 25.64
N TRP A 60 -29.45 13.53 25.62
CA TRP A 60 -29.23 12.69 24.43
C TRP A 60 -30.12 13.12 23.25
N MET A 61 -31.41 13.34 23.49
CA MET A 61 -32.31 13.84 22.45
C MET A 61 -31.93 15.25 21.97
N ALA A 62 -31.39 16.10 22.86
CA ALA A 62 -30.86 17.41 22.50
C ALA A 62 -29.60 17.30 21.60
N MET A 63 -28.70 16.34 21.84
CA MET A 63 -27.58 16.02 20.94
C MET A 63 -28.08 15.65 19.54
N LEU A 64 -29.07 14.77 19.44
CA LEU A 64 -29.63 14.36 18.14
C LEU A 64 -30.33 15.51 17.40
N LYS A 65 -30.99 16.42 18.13
CA LYS A 65 -31.58 17.65 17.58
C LYS A 65 -30.52 18.70 17.21
N GLY A 66 -29.26 18.49 17.58
CA GLY A 66 -28.15 19.37 17.26
C GLY A 66 -28.12 20.65 18.08
N LYS A 67 -28.53 20.60 19.36
CA LYS A 67 -28.39 21.71 20.30
C LYS A 67 -26.94 22.00 20.69
N TYR A 68 -26.08 20.98 20.61
CA TYR A 68 -24.67 21.07 20.98
C TYR A 68 -23.78 21.23 19.74
N LYS A 69 -22.67 21.96 19.91
CA LYS A 69 -21.56 22.06 18.97
C LYS A 69 -20.52 20.97 19.21
N GLU A 70 -19.52 20.89 18.34
CA GLU A 70 -18.41 19.95 18.52
C GLU A 70 -17.67 20.22 19.83
N GLY A 71 -17.43 19.17 20.61
CA GLY A 71 -16.74 19.27 21.90
C GLY A 71 -17.62 19.65 23.10
N GLU A 72 -18.85 20.12 22.88
CA GLU A 72 -19.74 20.55 23.98
C GLU A 72 -20.47 19.41 24.68
N ALA A 73 -20.66 18.26 24.02
CA ALA A 73 -21.31 17.10 24.62
C ALA A 73 -20.84 15.78 24.04
N THR A 74 -20.71 14.78 24.91
CA THR A 74 -20.41 13.39 24.55
C THR A 74 -21.29 12.42 25.33
N VAL A 75 -21.60 11.27 24.73
CA VAL A 75 -22.16 10.12 25.46
C VAL A 75 -21.00 9.28 25.94
N ARG A 76 -20.93 8.98 27.23
CA ARG A 76 -19.86 8.20 27.86
C ARG A 76 -20.43 6.94 28.48
N LEU A 77 -19.77 5.81 28.23
CA LEU A 77 -20.09 4.54 28.85
C LEU A 77 -19.68 4.60 30.31
N LYS A 78 -20.51 4.15 31.26
CA LYS A 78 -20.11 4.02 32.67
C LYS A 78 -19.33 2.73 32.82
N THR A 79 -18.01 2.84 32.83
CA THR A 79 -17.14 1.70 33.17
C THR A 79 -16.68 1.85 34.62
N ASP A 80 -15.70 1.04 35.02
CA ASP A 80 -14.96 1.28 36.24
C ASP A 80 -14.09 2.54 36.08
N ILE A 81 -14.33 3.55 36.93
CA ILE A 81 -13.60 4.81 36.94
C ILE A 81 -12.22 4.67 37.61
N GLN A 82 -12.02 3.63 38.41
CA GLN A 82 -10.76 3.30 39.07
C GLN A 82 -9.93 2.28 38.29
N HIS A 83 -10.40 1.85 37.11
CA HIS A 83 -9.74 0.82 36.30
C HIS A 83 -8.25 1.15 36.08
N PRO A 84 -7.31 0.20 36.21
CA PRO A 84 -5.86 0.49 36.15
C PRO A 84 -5.42 1.12 34.83
N ASN A 85 -6.13 0.85 33.73
CA ASN A 85 -5.93 1.51 32.45
C ASN A 85 -6.85 2.75 32.29
N PRO A 86 -6.30 3.98 32.25
CA PRO A 86 -7.10 5.19 32.11
C PRO A 86 -7.87 5.32 30.79
N ALA A 87 -7.44 4.63 29.73
CA ALA A 87 -8.11 4.66 28.44
C ALA A 87 -9.45 3.91 28.45
N PHE A 88 -9.64 2.99 29.40
CA PHE A 88 -10.91 2.27 29.59
C PHE A 88 -11.94 3.10 30.37
N ARG A 89 -11.47 3.93 31.30
CA ARG A 89 -12.29 4.74 32.23
C ARG A 89 -13.27 5.65 31.49
N ASP A 90 -14.56 5.38 31.69
CA ASP A 90 -15.70 6.10 31.16
C ASP A 90 -15.53 6.53 29.69
N ARG A 91 -15.20 5.58 28.83
CA ARG A 91 -14.84 5.87 27.43
C ARG A 91 -15.99 6.51 26.66
N VAL A 92 -15.66 7.40 25.72
CA VAL A 92 -16.65 8.09 24.89
C VAL A 92 -17.27 7.09 23.91
N MET A 93 -18.59 6.95 23.93
CA MET A 93 -19.35 6.12 22.98
C MET A 93 -19.77 6.91 21.75
N LEU A 94 -20.22 8.16 21.92
CA LEU A 94 -20.66 9.03 20.83
C LEU A 94 -20.25 10.48 21.08
N ARG A 95 -20.00 11.22 19.99
CA ARG A 95 -19.66 12.64 20.03
C ARG A 95 -20.39 13.45 18.98
N VAL A 96 -20.48 14.75 19.20
CA VAL A 96 -20.93 15.69 18.17
C VAL A 96 -19.82 15.93 17.15
N ALA A 97 -20.14 15.76 15.86
CA ALA A 97 -19.32 16.17 14.73
C ALA A 97 -20.23 16.65 13.58
N THR A 98 -20.05 17.90 13.19
CA THR A 98 -20.90 18.66 12.27
C THR A 98 -20.33 18.75 10.85
N ARG A 99 -19.11 18.24 10.63
CA ARG A 99 -18.50 18.11 9.31
C ARG A 99 -19.39 17.33 8.34
N LYS A 100 -19.42 17.74 7.07
CA LYS A 100 -20.18 17.05 6.01
C LYS A 100 -19.62 15.63 5.80
N HIS A 101 -20.45 14.61 5.99
CA HIS A 101 -20.07 13.23 5.69
C HIS A 101 -20.15 12.96 4.17
N PRO A 102 -19.18 12.25 3.56
CA PRO A 102 -19.17 12.02 2.11
C PRO A 102 -20.41 11.32 1.56
N ARG A 103 -21.00 10.35 2.30
CA ARG A 103 -22.17 9.57 1.86
C ARG A 103 -23.53 10.09 2.29
N VAL A 104 -23.61 10.74 3.46
CA VAL A 104 -24.90 11.12 4.09
C VAL A 104 -25.02 12.62 4.35
N GLY A 105 -24.09 13.42 3.80
CA GLY A 105 -24.11 14.87 3.89
C GLY A 105 -24.10 15.36 5.34
N LYS A 106 -24.98 16.32 5.66
CA LYS A 106 -25.17 16.90 6.99
C LYS A 106 -26.36 16.27 7.76
N LYS A 107 -26.87 15.12 7.31
CA LYS A 107 -28.05 14.46 7.88
C LYS A 107 -27.90 14.12 9.36
N TYR A 108 -26.68 13.83 9.80
CA TYR A 108 -26.38 13.43 11.17
C TYR A 108 -25.28 14.31 11.76
N LYS A 109 -25.44 14.64 13.04
CA LYS A 109 -24.51 15.48 13.81
C LYS A 109 -23.83 14.72 14.95
N VAL A 110 -24.33 13.53 15.30
CA VAL A 110 -23.79 12.70 16.37
C VAL A 110 -23.21 11.44 15.75
N TRP A 111 -21.99 11.09 16.13
CA TRP A 111 -21.26 10.00 15.52
C TRP A 111 -20.73 9.04 16.58
N PRO A 112 -20.91 7.73 16.40
CA PRO A 112 -20.36 6.75 17.32
C PRO A 112 -18.84 6.69 17.20
N MET A 113 -18.20 6.37 18.33
CA MET A 113 -16.81 5.96 18.39
C MET A 113 -16.67 4.52 17.88
N LEU A 114 -15.42 4.16 17.61
CA LEU A 114 -15.06 2.96 16.88
C LEU A 114 -15.57 1.71 17.59
N GLU A 115 -15.16 1.55 18.85
CA GLU A 115 -15.49 0.48 19.78
C GLU A 115 -16.99 0.30 19.99
N PHE A 116 -17.77 1.37 20.22
CA PHE A 116 -19.23 1.27 20.36
C PHE A 116 -19.88 0.78 19.07
N SER A 117 -19.47 1.33 17.93
CA SER A 117 -20.04 0.91 16.65
C SER A 117 -19.63 -0.51 16.25
N TRP A 118 -18.45 -0.98 16.65
CA TRP A 118 -18.01 -2.36 16.47
C TRP A 118 -18.82 -3.31 17.34
N ALA A 119 -18.94 -3.05 18.65
CA ALA A 119 -19.71 -3.90 19.56
C ALA A 119 -21.14 -4.17 19.05
N VAL A 120 -21.81 -3.13 18.56
CA VAL A 120 -23.16 -3.24 18.00
C VAL A 120 -23.18 -3.99 16.68
N ASP A 121 -22.28 -3.65 15.75
CA ASP A 121 -22.29 -4.28 14.42
C ASP A 121 -21.85 -5.74 14.46
N ASP A 122 -20.82 -6.07 15.22
CA ASP A 122 -20.29 -7.42 15.28
C ASP A 122 -21.33 -8.39 15.86
N HIS A 123 -22.06 -7.96 16.90
CA HIS A 123 -23.19 -8.72 17.42
C HIS A 123 -24.34 -8.84 16.39
N LEU A 124 -24.84 -7.71 15.87
CA LEU A 124 -26.02 -7.71 15.00
C LEU A 124 -25.78 -8.31 13.61
N LEU A 125 -24.53 -8.36 13.15
CA LEU A 125 -24.14 -9.00 11.90
C LEU A 125 -23.75 -10.47 12.10
N GLY A 126 -23.75 -10.97 13.34
CA GLY A 126 -23.44 -12.36 13.65
C GLY A 126 -21.96 -12.71 13.43
N ILE A 127 -21.06 -11.76 13.68
CA ILE A 127 -19.63 -12.00 13.60
C ILE A 127 -19.23 -12.98 14.70
N THR A 128 -18.54 -14.06 14.33
CA THR A 128 -18.12 -15.11 15.27
C THR A 128 -16.65 -15.02 15.65
N HIS A 129 -15.82 -14.51 14.75
CA HIS A 129 -14.37 -14.34 14.93
C HIS A 129 -13.95 -12.97 14.40
N ILE A 130 -13.18 -12.24 15.19
CA ILE A 130 -12.64 -10.94 14.84
C ILE A 130 -11.12 -11.06 14.80
N LEU A 131 -10.54 -10.72 13.64
CA LEU A 131 -9.09 -10.73 13.43
C LEU A 131 -8.60 -9.28 13.34
N ARG A 132 -7.78 -8.84 14.30
CA ARG A 132 -7.31 -7.45 14.35
C ARG A 132 -5.89 -7.31 14.92
N GLY A 133 -5.28 -6.15 14.72
CA GLY A 133 -3.96 -5.85 15.25
C GLY A 133 -3.99 -5.73 16.78
N LYS A 134 -2.92 -6.17 17.45
CA LYS A 134 -2.76 -6.10 18.92
C LYS A 134 -2.79 -4.68 19.50
N ASP A 135 -2.74 -3.66 18.65
CA ASP A 135 -2.87 -2.26 19.03
C ASP A 135 -4.29 -1.86 19.46
N LEU A 136 -5.28 -2.75 19.25
CA LEU A 136 -6.71 -2.49 19.52
C LEU A 136 -7.25 -3.17 20.78
N VAL A 137 -6.37 -3.65 21.67
CA VAL A 137 -6.79 -4.39 22.89
C VAL A 137 -7.75 -3.58 23.77
N ILE A 138 -7.61 -2.25 23.86
CA ILE A 138 -8.52 -1.44 24.69
C ILE A 138 -9.90 -1.30 24.05
N GLU A 139 -9.97 -1.20 22.73
CA GLU A 139 -11.22 -1.22 21.98
C GLU A 139 -11.98 -2.52 22.25
N ASP A 140 -11.27 -3.65 22.34
CA ASP A 140 -11.84 -4.97 22.58
C ASP A 140 -12.42 -5.10 23.98
N MET A 141 -11.69 -4.59 24.99
CA MET A 141 -12.21 -4.53 26.36
C MET A 141 -13.55 -3.77 26.41
N VAL A 142 -13.68 -2.70 25.62
CA VAL A 142 -14.91 -1.88 25.59
C VAL A 142 -16.02 -2.58 24.82
N GLU A 143 -15.70 -3.27 23.72
CA GLU A 143 -16.66 -4.12 23.00
C GLU A 143 -17.20 -5.23 23.90
N GLU A 144 -16.33 -5.97 24.58
CA GLU A 144 -16.71 -7.04 25.50
C GLU A 144 -17.55 -6.51 26.66
N PHE A 145 -17.19 -5.35 27.23
CA PHE A 145 -18.00 -4.69 28.26
C PHE A 145 -19.41 -4.41 27.75
N ILE A 146 -19.55 -3.86 26.54
CA ILE A 146 -20.86 -3.60 25.94
C ILE A 146 -21.62 -4.91 25.70
N TRP A 147 -20.97 -5.97 25.22
CA TRP A 147 -21.62 -7.27 25.02
C TRP A 147 -22.15 -7.84 26.32
N ASN A 148 -21.37 -7.79 27.39
CA ASN A 148 -21.80 -8.25 28.72
C ASN A 148 -22.97 -7.43 29.25
N LEU A 149 -22.87 -6.11 29.17
CA LEU A 149 -23.92 -5.18 29.58
C LEU A 149 -25.26 -5.45 28.87
N MET A 150 -25.17 -5.81 27.58
CA MET A 150 -26.33 -6.05 26.73
C MET A 150 -26.81 -7.51 26.73
N GLY A 151 -26.11 -8.42 27.41
CA GLY A 151 -26.40 -9.86 27.36
C GLY A 151 -26.18 -10.47 25.97
N TRP A 152 -25.27 -9.90 25.18
CA TRP A 152 -24.98 -10.34 23.82
C TRP A 152 -23.91 -11.42 23.80
N LYS A 153 -24.05 -12.37 22.87
CA LYS A 153 -23.04 -13.40 22.62
C LYS A 153 -21.73 -12.73 22.15
N ARG A 154 -20.62 -13.10 22.79
CA ARG A 154 -19.28 -12.63 22.43
C ARG A 154 -18.78 -13.30 21.15
N ALA A 155 -18.06 -12.55 20.34
CA ALA A 155 -17.23 -13.10 19.27
C ALA A 155 -15.85 -13.47 19.82
N GLU A 156 -15.20 -14.47 19.23
CA GLU A 156 -13.81 -14.79 19.50
C GLU A 156 -12.91 -13.70 18.92
N ILE A 157 -12.00 -13.13 19.72
CA ILE A 157 -11.08 -12.09 19.25
C ILE A 157 -9.67 -12.64 19.16
N LEU A 158 -9.13 -12.61 17.94
CA LEU A 158 -7.78 -13.08 17.62
C LEU A 158 -6.91 -11.90 17.21
N HIS A 159 -5.83 -11.73 17.93
CA HIS A 159 -4.86 -10.69 17.68
C HIS A 159 -3.70 -11.15 16.80
N TYR A 160 -3.19 -10.22 16.00
CA TYR A 160 -1.91 -10.38 15.31
C TYR A 160 -1.00 -9.16 15.56
N GLY A 161 0.31 -9.40 15.56
CA GLY A 161 1.32 -8.36 15.65
C GLY A 161 1.34 -7.47 14.40
N LEU A 162 1.88 -6.27 14.55
CA LEU A 162 1.95 -5.29 13.49
C LEU A 162 2.96 -5.71 12.42
N LEU A 163 2.55 -5.58 11.17
CA LEU A 163 3.41 -5.76 10.01
C LEU A 163 4.06 -4.44 9.62
N ASN A 164 5.39 -4.39 9.70
CA ASN A 164 6.21 -3.30 9.21
C ASN A 164 7.08 -3.79 8.05
N LEU A 165 7.30 -2.92 7.06
CA LEU A 165 8.13 -3.21 5.91
C LEU A 165 9.42 -2.40 6.00
N GLU A 166 10.57 -3.06 5.82
CA GLU A 166 11.86 -2.38 5.82
C GLU A 166 11.96 -1.36 4.69
N GLY A 167 12.49 -0.17 5.01
CA GLY A 167 12.64 0.92 4.04
C GLY A 167 11.33 1.54 3.53
N VAL A 168 10.16 1.12 4.05
CA VAL A 168 8.85 1.60 3.61
C VAL A 168 8.02 2.09 4.79
N LYS A 169 7.57 3.34 4.71
CA LYS A 169 6.69 3.94 5.71
C LYS A 169 5.22 3.82 5.31
N LEU A 170 4.49 2.87 5.91
CA LEU A 170 3.05 2.68 5.70
C LEU A 170 2.22 3.68 6.53
N SER A 171 2.21 4.97 6.15
CA SER A 171 1.47 6.01 6.87
C SER A 171 0.43 6.71 6.00
N LYS A 172 -0.85 6.36 6.20
CA LYS A 172 -1.98 6.99 5.48
C LYS A 172 -2.06 8.50 5.69
N THR A 173 -1.76 8.98 6.89
CA THR A 173 -1.77 10.42 7.22
C THR A 173 -0.70 11.16 6.44
N GLU A 174 0.53 10.62 6.42
CA GLU A 174 1.64 11.22 5.69
C GLU A 174 1.39 11.18 4.18
N SER A 175 0.94 10.04 3.63
CA SER A 175 0.58 9.93 2.22
C SER A 175 -0.51 10.93 1.83
N ARG A 176 -1.54 11.11 2.65
CA ARG A 176 -2.59 12.12 2.40
C ARG A 176 -2.02 13.53 2.37
N LYS A 177 -1.13 13.87 3.31
CA LYS A 177 -0.46 15.18 3.36
C LYS A 177 0.37 15.41 2.10
N MET A 178 1.14 14.41 1.67
CA MET A 178 2.00 14.49 0.48
C MET A 178 1.19 14.61 -0.82
N VAL A 179 0.07 13.88 -0.94
CA VAL A 179 -0.88 14.04 -2.05
C VAL A 179 -1.54 15.42 -2.03
N GLY A 180 -1.97 15.90 -0.86
CA GLY A 180 -2.56 17.24 -0.71
C GLY A 180 -1.59 18.37 -1.08
N LYS A 181 -0.31 18.20 -0.75
CA LYS A 181 0.78 19.11 -1.16
C LYS A 181 1.22 18.93 -2.63
N LYS A 182 0.60 18.02 -3.39
CA LYS A 182 0.97 17.65 -4.77
C LYS A 182 2.43 17.18 -4.93
N ILE A 183 3.09 16.76 -3.83
CA ILE A 183 4.41 16.13 -3.87
C ILE A 183 4.30 14.71 -4.43
N TYR A 184 3.22 14.01 -4.06
CA TYR A 184 2.83 12.72 -4.62
C TYR A 184 1.73 12.93 -5.66
N LYS A 185 1.81 12.25 -6.80
CA LYS A 185 0.89 12.47 -7.94
C LYS A 185 -0.55 12.03 -7.66
N GLY A 186 -0.73 11.11 -6.71
CA GLY A 186 -2.02 10.50 -6.38
C GLY A 186 -1.80 9.32 -5.43
N TRP A 187 -2.88 8.58 -5.11
CA TRP A 187 -2.78 7.38 -4.26
C TRP A 187 -2.05 6.22 -4.92
N ASP A 188 -1.92 6.24 -6.24
CA ASP A 188 -1.19 5.28 -7.07
C ASP A 188 0.29 5.68 -7.28
N ASP A 189 0.78 6.70 -6.55
CA ASP A 189 2.19 7.08 -6.55
C ASP A 189 3.06 5.93 -5.98
N PRO A 190 4.20 5.58 -6.61
CA PRO A 190 5.02 4.42 -6.25
C PRO A 190 5.56 4.48 -4.82
N ARG A 191 5.66 5.67 -4.22
CA ARG A 191 6.15 5.88 -2.85
C ARG A 191 5.13 5.57 -1.77
N ILE A 192 3.83 5.51 -2.10
CA ILE A 192 2.75 5.36 -1.11
C ILE A 192 2.56 3.91 -0.64
N TRP A 193 2.91 2.93 -1.48
CA TRP A 193 2.70 1.51 -1.16
C TRP A 193 1.23 1.14 -0.87
N SER A 194 0.29 1.90 -1.43
CA SER A 194 -1.12 1.48 -1.52
C SER A 194 -1.27 0.29 -2.46
N LEU A 195 -2.41 -0.41 -2.39
CA LEU A 195 -2.69 -1.47 -3.37
C LEU A 195 -2.71 -0.93 -4.81
N GLN A 196 -3.20 0.29 -5.03
CA GLN A 196 -3.16 0.94 -6.35
C GLN A 196 -1.73 1.22 -6.82
N SER A 197 -0.84 1.60 -5.91
CA SER A 197 0.57 1.84 -6.18
C SER A 197 1.29 0.54 -6.57
N LEU A 198 1.06 -0.53 -5.81
CA LEU A 198 1.62 -1.86 -6.07
C LEU A 198 1.10 -2.44 -7.40
N GLU A 199 -0.20 -2.32 -7.67
CA GLU A 199 -0.81 -2.71 -8.94
C GLU A 199 -0.20 -1.93 -10.11
N LYS A 200 -0.06 -0.61 -9.98
CA LYS A 200 0.52 0.24 -11.02
C LYS A 200 1.95 -0.16 -11.37
N ARG A 201 2.72 -0.57 -10.36
CA ARG A 201 4.07 -1.12 -10.47
C ARG A 201 4.13 -2.53 -11.05
N GLY A 202 3.01 -3.25 -11.15
CA GLY A 202 2.95 -4.61 -11.68
C GLY A 202 3.14 -5.71 -10.62
N ILE A 203 2.98 -5.37 -9.34
CA ILE A 203 2.92 -6.37 -8.27
C ILE A 203 1.57 -7.10 -8.36
N GLN A 204 1.62 -8.42 -8.47
CA GLN A 204 0.46 -9.27 -8.63
C GLN A 204 -0.31 -9.40 -7.30
N PRO A 205 -1.65 -9.36 -7.31
CA PRO A 205 -2.45 -9.61 -6.11
C PRO A 205 -2.12 -10.93 -5.43
N GLN A 206 -1.81 -11.97 -6.21
CA GLN A 206 -1.41 -13.27 -5.67
C GLN A 206 -0.06 -13.22 -4.95
N ALA A 207 0.89 -12.37 -5.37
CA ALA A 207 2.15 -12.19 -4.66
C ALA A 207 1.92 -11.62 -3.26
N ILE A 208 1.02 -10.63 -3.15
CA ILE A 208 0.64 -10.04 -1.86
C ILE A 208 -0.03 -11.09 -0.97
N ARG A 209 -0.93 -11.93 -1.52
CA ARG A 209 -1.56 -13.02 -0.75
C ARG A 209 -0.52 -14.03 -0.25
N ASN A 210 0.37 -14.50 -1.12
CA ASN A 210 1.44 -15.43 -0.75
C ASN A 210 2.34 -14.84 0.33
N PHE A 211 2.72 -13.56 0.19
CA PHE A 211 3.51 -12.83 1.17
C PHE A 211 2.82 -12.78 2.53
N ILE A 212 1.54 -12.38 2.60
CA ILE A 212 0.79 -12.32 3.85
C ILE A 212 0.58 -13.70 4.47
N ILE A 213 0.20 -14.71 3.68
CA ILE A 213 -0.03 -16.07 4.16
C ILE A 213 1.28 -16.70 4.65
N GLY A 214 2.39 -16.48 3.94
CA GLY A 214 3.71 -17.04 4.27
C GLY A 214 4.29 -16.53 5.59
N MET A 215 3.87 -15.35 6.06
CA MET A 215 4.26 -14.85 7.39
C MET A 215 3.53 -15.55 8.53
N GLY A 216 2.38 -16.16 8.26
CA GLY A 216 1.51 -16.72 9.29
C GLY A 216 0.92 -15.67 10.22
N MET A 217 0.29 -16.14 11.30
CA MET A 217 -0.24 -15.29 12.36
C MET A 217 0.56 -15.49 13.64
N SER A 218 1.10 -14.40 14.19
CA SER A 218 1.71 -14.37 15.52
C SER A 218 1.40 -13.04 16.22
N LEU A 219 1.61 -12.98 17.53
CA LEU A 219 1.47 -11.74 18.32
C LEU A 219 2.72 -10.83 18.24
N ALA A 220 3.83 -11.35 17.72
CA ALA A 220 5.06 -10.59 17.58
C ALA A 220 4.92 -9.59 16.43
N ASP A 221 5.41 -8.36 16.65
CA ASP A 221 5.53 -7.42 15.54
C ASP A 221 6.65 -7.90 14.62
N VAL A 222 6.41 -7.80 13.33
CA VAL A 222 7.38 -8.24 12.32
C VAL A 222 7.85 -7.05 11.52
N MET A 223 9.16 -6.99 11.30
CA MET A 223 9.80 -6.08 10.36
C MET A 223 10.33 -6.94 9.21
N VAL A 224 9.80 -6.72 8.02
CA VAL A 224 9.96 -7.66 6.91
C VAL A 224 10.60 -6.95 5.72
N PRO A 225 11.70 -7.50 5.16
CA PRO A 225 12.28 -6.99 3.92
C PRO A 225 11.28 -7.02 2.77
N VAL A 226 11.22 -5.93 2.00
CA VAL A 226 10.32 -5.81 0.84
C VAL A 226 10.66 -6.81 -0.27
N GLU A 227 11.90 -7.30 -0.27
CA GLU A 227 12.46 -8.29 -1.18
C GLU A 227 11.68 -9.61 -1.13
N ILE A 228 11.07 -9.96 0.01
CA ILE A 228 10.25 -11.18 0.13
C ILE A 228 8.99 -11.05 -0.74
N LEU A 229 8.30 -9.91 -0.69
CA LEU A 229 7.18 -9.63 -1.59
C LEU A 229 7.62 -9.64 -3.06
N TYR A 230 8.79 -9.09 -3.36
CA TYR A 230 9.33 -9.06 -4.72
C TYR A 230 9.71 -10.45 -5.22
N ALA A 231 10.23 -11.33 -4.36
CA ALA A 231 10.52 -12.71 -4.70
C ALA A 231 9.23 -13.47 -5.04
N GLU A 232 8.17 -13.31 -4.24
CA GLU A 232 6.85 -13.87 -4.54
C GLU A 232 6.30 -13.35 -5.87
N ASN A 233 6.47 -12.05 -6.14
CA ASN A 233 6.01 -11.48 -7.39
C ASN A 233 6.81 -11.99 -8.59
N ARG A 234 8.14 -12.10 -8.47
CA ARG A 234 9.03 -12.63 -9.50
C ARG A 234 8.61 -14.04 -9.93
N LYS A 235 8.33 -14.94 -8.98
CA LYS A 235 7.85 -16.31 -9.27
C LYS A 235 6.61 -16.34 -10.16
N LEU A 236 5.75 -15.33 -10.07
CA LEU A 236 4.51 -15.24 -10.85
C LEU A 236 4.71 -14.61 -12.23
N ILE A 237 5.53 -13.57 -12.32
CA ILE A 237 5.64 -12.76 -13.54
C ILE A 237 6.78 -13.20 -14.46
N ASP A 238 7.84 -13.81 -13.93
CA ASP A 238 9.09 -14.04 -14.65
C ASP A 238 8.85 -14.82 -15.95
N LYS A 239 8.21 -15.99 -15.82
CA LYS A 239 7.84 -16.88 -16.92
C LYS A 239 6.98 -16.22 -18.01
N ASN A 240 6.26 -15.15 -17.69
CA ASN A 240 5.31 -14.51 -18.60
C ASN A 240 5.86 -13.20 -19.20
N ALA A 241 6.83 -12.56 -18.55
CA ALA A 241 7.37 -11.29 -19.00
C ALA A 241 8.30 -11.46 -20.20
N ASN A 242 8.09 -10.70 -21.26
CA ASN A 242 9.03 -10.67 -22.39
C ASN A 242 10.24 -9.80 -22.08
N ARG A 243 11.38 -10.10 -22.72
CA ARG A 243 12.66 -9.44 -22.49
C ARG A 243 12.90 -8.39 -23.57
N TYR A 244 13.26 -7.18 -23.16
CA TYR A 244 13.61 -6.08 -24.05
C TYR A 244 14.87 -5.39 -23.54
N PHE A 245 15.80 -5.04 -24.40
CA PHE A 245 16.95 -4.26 -23.98
C PHE A 245 16.61 -2.80 -23.76
N CYS A 246 17.19 -2.25 -22.70
CA CYS A 246 17.09 -0.84 -22.36
C CYS A 246 18.37 -0.38 -21.69
N VAL A 247 18.84 0.83 -22.02
CA VAL A 247 20.01 1.47 -21.44
C VAL A 247 19.58 2.77 -20.78
N THR A 248 19.85 2.89 -19.48
CA THR A 248 19.40 4.02 -18.63
C THR A 248 20.38 5.18 -18.59
N ASN A 249 21.68 4.91 -18.71
CA ASN A 249 22.72 5.92 -18.77
C ASN A 249 23.62 5.68 -19.99
N PRO A 250 23.21 6.11 -21.20
CA PRO A 250 23.83 5.66 -22.43
C PRO A 250 25.22 6.28 -22.69
N VAL A 251 26.18 5.44 -23.03
CA VAL A 251 27.43 5.81 -23.71
C VAL A 251 27.38 5.28 -25.14
N THR A 252 27.64 6.16 -26.11
CA THR A 252 27.69 5.78 -27.52
C THR A 252 28.99 5.05 -27.84
N ILE A 253 28.88 3.91 -28.50
CA ILE A 253 29.99 3.15 -29.09
C ILE A 253 29.69 2.85 -30.56
N SER A 254 30.74 2.55 -31.31
CA SER A 254 30.67 1.98 -32.67
C SER A 254 31.47 0.68 -32.72
N VAL A 255 31.13 -0.21 -33.65
CA VAL A 255 31.84 -1.47 -33.86
C VAL A 255 32.36 -1.51 -35.30
N LYS A 256 33.68 -1.38 -35.46
CA LYS A 256 34.33 -1.40 -36.77
C LYS A 256 34.47 -2.83 -37.28
N GLY A 257 34.13 -3.07 -38.55
CA GLY A 257 34.30 -4.39 -39.19
C GLY A 257 33.19 -5.41 -38.88
N ALA A 258 32.10 -5.00 -38.23
CA ALA A 258 30.89 -5.80 -38.10
C ALA A 258 29.89 -5.44 -39.21
N ASP A 259 29.30 -6.45 -39.87
CA ASP A 259 28.21 -6.27 -40.84
C ASP A 259 26.97 -7.04 -40.35
N VAL A 260 26.28 -6.46 -39.36
CA VAL A 260 25.04 -7.01 -38.81
C VAL A 260 23.96 -5.94 -38.87
N LYS A 261 22.87 -6.24 -39.58
CA LYS A 261 21.72 -5.32 -39.74
C LYS A 261 20.55 -5.65 -38.82
N VAL A 262 20.39 -6.92 -38.44
CA VAL A 262 19.28 -7.38 -37.59
C VAL A 262 19.74 -8.52 -36.71
N VAL A 263 19.45 -8.43 -35.42
CA VAL A 263 19.60 -9.51 -34.44
C VAL A 263 18.27 -10.19 -34.18
N LYS A 264 18.27 -11.52 -34.12
CA LYS A 264 17.11 -12.33 -33.72
C LYS A 264 17.32 -12.81 -32.28
N ALA A 265 16.54 -12.27 -31.34
CA ALA A 265 16.64 -12.62 -29.92
C ALA A 265 15.33 -13.27 -29.43
N HIS A 266 15.42 -14.27 -28.55
CA HIS A 266 14.24 -14.92 -27.97
C HIS A 266 13.44 -13.95 -27.10
N MET A 267 12.10 -13.94 -27.24
CA MET A 267 11.23 -13.13 -26.37
C MET A 267 11.40 -13.46 -24.89
N HIS A 268 11.70 -14.73 -24.58
CA HIS A 268 12.11 -15.19 -23.26
C HIS A 268 13.11 -16.35 -23.43
N PRO A 269 14.26 -16.34 -22.75
CA PRO A 269 15.31 -17.36 -22.92
C PRO A 269 14.79 -18.78 -22.62
N ASP A 270 14.09 -18.96 -21.50
CA ASP A 270 13.59 -20.28 -21.09
C ASP A 270 12.30 -20.74 -21.81
N PHE A 271 11.69 -19.89 -22.65
CA PHE A 271 10.48 -20.24 -23.42
C PHE A 271 10.67 -19.96 -24.92
N PRO A 272 11.54 -20.72 -25.63
CA PRO A 272 11.81 -20.53 -27.06
C PRO A 272 10.57 -20.53 -27.95
N LYS A 273 9.55 -21.34 -27.60
CA LYS A 273 8.28 -21.45 -28.33
C LYS A 273 7.47 -20.13 -28.37
N ARG A 274 7.78 -19.17 -27.49
CA ARG A 274 7.18 -17.82 -27.50
C ARG A 274 7.66 -16.96 -28.68
N GLY A 275 8.64 -17.46 -29.43
CA GLY A 275 9.17 -16.82 -30.62
C GLY A 275 10.24 -15.79 -30.31
N TYR A 276 10.46 -14.91 -31.27
CA TYR A 276 11.62 -14.04 -31.33
C TYR A 276 11.22 -12.61 -31.62
N ARG A 277 12.02 -11.68 -31.11
CA ARG A 277 12.06 -10.29 -31.56
C ARG A 277 13.21 -10.10 -32.54
N LYS A 278 12.95 -9.30 -33.57
CA LYS A 278 13.95 -8.84 -34.52
C LYS A 278 14.35 -7.43 -34.11
N ILE A 279 15.63 -7.23 -33.82
CA ILE A 279 16.19 -5.97 -33.34
C ILE A 279 17.09 -5.43 -34.47
N PRO A 280 16.68 -4.36 -35.18
CA PRO A 280 17.56 -3.65 -36.11
C PRO A 280 18.82 -3.15 -35.42
N VAL A 281 19.96 -3.18 -36.12
CA VAL A 281 21.27 -2.78 -35.60
C VAL A 281 21.94 -1.84 -36.58
N ASP A 282 22.32 -0.68 -36.07
CA ASP A 282 23.35 0.20 -36.63
C ASP A 282 24.61 0.07 -35.77
N VAL A 283 25.59 -0.69 -36.28
CA VAL A 283 26.87 -0.92 -35.60
C VAL A 283 27.68 0.35 -35.40
N ASN A 284 27.38 1.46 -36.09
CA ASN A 284 28.05 2.74 -35.91
C ASN A 284 27.44 3.57 -34.77
N LYS A 285 26.22 3.24 -34.35
CA LYS A 285 25.46 3.95 -33.32
C LYS A 285 24.81 2.95 -32.37
N MET A 286 25.62 2.47 -31.44
CA MET A 286 25.18 1.60 -30.36
C MET A 286 25.33 2.33 -29.02
N TYR A 287 24.53 1.92 -28.05
CA TYR A 287 24.48 2.48 -26.71
C TYR A 287 24.59 1.36 -25.70
N ILE A 288 25.44 1.56 -24.70
CA ILE A 288 25.60 0.67 -23.55
C ILE A 288 25.55 1.48 -22.25
N GLU A 289 25.44 0.83 -21.10
CA GLU A 289 25.46 1.53 -19.81
C GLU A 289 26.83 2.16 -19.56
N LYS A 290 26.83 3.42 -19.14
CA LYS A 290 28.05 4.18 -18.79
C LYS A 290 28.93 3.43 -17.79
N ASN A 291 28.32 2.85 -16.76
CA ASN A 291 29.04 2.09 -15.74
C ASN A 291 29.68 0.81 -16.32
N ASP A 292 29.07 0.16 -17.32
CA ASP A 292 29.70 -0.97 -17.99
C ASP A 292 30.88 -0.50 -18.85
N PHE A 293 30.72 0.61 -19.58
CA PHE A 293 31.79 1.20 -20.38
C PHE A 293 33.01 1.55 -19.53
N GLU A 294 32.82 2.22 -18.40
CA GLU A 294 33.92 2.63 -17.52
C GLU A 294 34.62 1.45 -16.84
N LYS A 295 33.86 0.45 -16.38
CA LYS A 295 34.43 -0.71 -15.65
C LYS A 295 35.09 -1.74 -16.55
N LEU A 296 34.58 -1.88 -17.78
CA LEU A 296 34.98 -2.93 -18.72
C LEU A 296 35.78 -2.35 -19.91
N HIS A 297 36.24 -1.11 -19.80
CA HIS A 297 37.05 -0.46 -20.84
C HIS A 297 38.28 -1.32 -21.17
N ASP A 298 38.57 -1.47 -22.47
CA ASP A 298 39.66 -2.28 -23.04
C ASP A 298 39.61 -3.78 -22.72
N THR A 299 38.51 -4.25 -22.12
CA THR A 299 38.29 -5.68 -21.86
C THR A 299 37.40 -6.32 -22.92
N GLU A 300 37.44 -7.65 -23.02
CA GLU A 300 36.55 -8.39 -23.91
C GLU A 300 35.16 -8.56 -23.25
N VAL A 301 34.10 -8.15 -23.95
CA VAL A 301 32.71 -8.24 -23.47
C VAL A 301 31.80 -8.85 -24.51
N GLY A 302 30.74 -9.52 -24.05
CA GLY A 302 29.69 -10.09 -24.89
C GLY A 302 28.51 -9.14 -25.02
N LEU A 303 28.27 -8.61 -26.23
CA LEU A 303 27.04 -7.88 -26.51
C LEU A 303 25.90 -8.89 -26.65
N MET A 304 24.98 -8.92 -25.68
CA MET A 304 23.96 -9.97 -25.57
C MET A 304 23.22 -10.25 -26.89
N ASN A 305 23.16 -11.52 -27.31
CA ASN A 305 22.56 -12.00 -28.56
C ASN A 305 23.17 -11.44 -29.87
N LEU A 306 24.32 -10.77 -29.80
CA LEU A 306 24.99 -10.17 -30.96
C LEU A 306 26.34 -10.85 -31.20
N PHE A 307 27.43 -10.33 -30.63
CA PHE A 307 28.79 -10.85 -30.79
C PHE A 307 29.69 -10.39 -29.64
N SER A 308 30.93 -10.90 -29.57
CA SER A 308 31.94 -10.41 -28.62
C SER A 308 32.79 -9.29 -29.21
N VAL A 309 33.16 -8.31 -28.39
CA VAL A 309 34.02 -7.18 -28.78
C VAL A 309 35.09 -6.89 -27.74
N LYS A 310 36.20 -6.29 -28.18
CA LYS A 310 37.09 -5.54 -27.29
C LYS A 310 36.49 -4.15 -27.07
N LEU A 311 36.06 -3.85 -25.84
CA LEU A 311 35.22 -2.70 -25.55
C LEU A 311 36.00 -1.37 -25.58
N ASN A 312 35.64 -0.51 -26.53
CA ASN A 312 36.18 0.84 -26.71
C ASN A 312 35.11 1.75 -27.36
N LYS A 313 35.35 3.07 -27.46
CA LYS A 313 34.46 3.97 -28.22
C LYS A 313 34.29 3.53 -29.68
N ILE A 314 35.38 3.04 -30.26
CA ILE A 314 35.41 2.29 -31.51
C ILE A 314 35.87 0.89 -31.11
N SER A 315 34.91 0.01 -30.90
CA SER A 315 35.12 -1.39 -30.54
C SER A 315 35.44 -2.22 -31.78
N GLU A 316 36.14 -3.33 -31.58
CA GLU A 316 36.47 -4.29 -32.64
C GLU A 316 35.90 -5.67 -32.29
N PRO A 317 35.24 -6.38 -33.22
CA PRO A 317 34.76 -7.74 -33.00
C PRO A 317 35.91 -8.69 -32.71
N THR A 318 35.77 -9.48 -31.65
CA THR A 318 36.73 -10.54 -31.29
C THR A 318 36.20 -11.93 -31.64
N SER A 319 34.89 -12.07 -31.82
CA SER A 319 34.20 -13.30 -32.21
C SER A 319 32.86 -12.95 -32.82
N LYS A 320 32.36 -13.75 -33.78
CA LYS A 320 31.02 -13.58 -34.38
C LYS A 320 29.89 -13.98 -33.43
N GLU A 321 30.20 -14.74 -32.39
CA GLU A 321 29.26 -15.17 -31.36
C GLU A 321 29.69 -14.68 -29.98
N VAL A 322 28.73 -14.56 -29.07
CA VAL A 322 29.00 -14.20 -27.68
C VAL A 322 29.67 -15.37 -26.97
N LYS A 323 30.96 -15.23 -26.64
CA LYS A 323 31.71 -16.22 -25.86
C LYS A 323 31.04 -16.48 -24.50
N TYR A 324 31.11 -17.72 -24.02
CA TYR A 324 30.41 -18.12 -22.80
C TYR A 324 31.01 -17.51 -21.53
N GLU A 325 32.35 -17.49 -21.43
CA GLU A 325 33.12 -17.17 -20.22
C GLU A 325 33.36 -15.68 -19.97
N ILE A 326 32.88 -14.80 -20.85
CA ILE A 326 33.09 -13.35 -20.74
C ILE A 326 31.87 -12.63 -20.15
N GLN A 327 32.09 -11.45 -19.59
CA GLN A 327 31.02 -10.60 -19.07
C GLN A 327 30.05 -10.20 -20.20
N LYS A 328 28.76 -10.47 -20.00
CA LYS A 328 27.70 -10.13 -20.97
C LYS A 328 27.03 -8.83 -20.56
N ILE A 329 26.88 -7.92 -21.53
CA ILE A 329 26.23 -6.62 -21.33
C ILE A 329 25.08 -6.42 -22.32
N HIS A 330 24.04 -5.74 -21.87
CA HIS A 330 22.92 -5.34 -22.72
C HIS A 330 23.27 -4.07 -23.49
N TRP A 331 22.62 -3.89 -24.64
CA TRP A 331 22.88 -2.79 -25.56
C TRP A 331 21.60 -2.39 -26.26
N VAL A 332 21.60 -1.17 -26.80
CA VAL A 332 20.55 -0.65 -27.69
C VAL A 332 21.24 -0.03 -28.90
N SER A 333 20.59 -0.01 -30.06
CA SER A 333 21.13 0.60 -31.28
C SER A 333 20.02 1.36 -32.02
N GLU A 334 20.38 2.21 -32.96
CA GLU A 334 19.42 2.85 -33.84
C GLU A 334 18.80 1.87 -34.85
N PRO A 335 17.48 1.98 -35.16
CA PRO A 335 16.48 2.80 -34.51
C PRO A 335 16.14 2.34 -33.08
N ASN A 336 16.15 3.28 -32.12
CA ASN A 336 15.72 3.06 -30.73
C ASN A 336 14.43 3.82 -30.36
N VAL A 337 13.99 3.65 -29.13
CA VAL A 337 12.81 4.31 -28.54
C VAL A 337 13.19 4.95 -27.23
N LYS A 338 12.89 6.24 -27.07
CA LYS A 338 12.98 6.91 -25.78
C LYS A 338 11.84 6.42 -24.90
N ILE A 339 12.19 5.87 -23.75
CA ILE A 339 11.24 5.44 -22.72
C ILE A 339 11.53 6.16 -21.41
N LYS A 340 10.59 6.05 -20.48
CA LYS A 340 10.74 6.55 -19.11
C LYS A 340 10.47 5.42 -18.14
N ILE A 341 11.30 5.27 -17.12
CA ILE A 341 11.11 4.30 -16.04
C ILE A 341 10.90 5.07 -14.73
N VAL A 342 9.72 4.92 -14.13
CA VAL A 342 9.40 5.50 -12.82
C VAL A 342 9.80 4.50 -11.74
N MET A 343 10.77 4.89 -10.92
CA MET A 343 11.34 4.08 -9.85
C MET A 343 10.47 4.09 -8.58
N PRO A 344 10.65 3.14 -7.64
CA PRO A 344 9.88 3.09 -6.39
C PRO A 344 10.03 4.35 -5.52
N ASP A 345 11.16 5.06 -5.62
CA ASP A 345 11.41 6.34 -4.94
C ASP A 345 10.76 7.54 -5.65
N GLY A 346 10.02 7.30 -6.73
CA GLY A 346 9.34 8.32 -7.54
C GLY A 346 10.23 9.02 -8.56
N LYS A 347 11.53 8.70 -8.64
CA LYS A 347 12.40 9.26 -9.68
C LYS A 347 12.00 8.74 -11.05
N GLU A 348 12.05 9.62 -12.03
CA GLU A 348 11.82 9.29 -13.42
C GLU A 348 13.16 9.21 -14.15
N ILE A 349 13.52 8.02 -14.63
CA ILE A 349 14.75 7.78 -15.38
C ILE A 349 14.38 7.73 -16.86
N GLY A 350 14.97 8.63 -17.65
CA GLY A 350 14.92 8.54 -19.11
C GLY A 350 15.85 7.42 -19.59
N ALA A 351 15.43 6.64 -20.58
CA ALA A 351 16.23 5.53 -21.09
C ALA A 351 16.00 5.30 -22.59
N LEU A 352 16.96 4.68 -23.25
CA LEU A 352 16.82 4.21 -24.64
C LEU A 352 16.47 2.73 -24.60
N ALA A 353 15.48 2.29 -25.37
CA ALA A 353 15.08 0.90 -25.49
C ALA A 353 15.09 0.44 -26.96
N GLU A 354 15.24 -0.86 -27.17
CA GLU A 354 15.14 -1.47 -28.49
C GLU A 354 13.78 -1.19 -29.16
N SER A 355 13.76 -1.03 -30.50
CA SER A 355 12.56 -0.67 -31.26
C SER A 355 11.37 -1.61 -31.07
N SER A 356 11.60 -2.89 -30.80
CA SER A 356 10.57 -3.90 -30.50
C SER A 356 9.72 -3.57 -29.27
N VAL A 357 10.18 -2.71 -28.36
CA VAL A 357 9.42 -2.28 -27.18
C VAL A 357 8.09 -1.59 -27.56
N LYS A 358 8.01 -1.00 -28.77
CA LYS A 358 6.77 -0.37 -29.29
C LYS A 358 5.57 -1.31 -29.34
N LYS A 359 5.82 -2.63 -29.38
CA LYS A 359 4.77 -3.66 -29.42
C LYS A 359 4.19 -3.99 -28.06
N VAL A 360 4.82 -3.56 -26.97
CA VAL A 360 4.36 -3.80 -25.60
C VAL A 360 3.07 -3.03 -25.38
N LYS A 361 2.05 -3.71 -24.84
CA LYS A 361 0.74 -3.10 -24.59
C LYS A 361 0.64 -2.54 -23.18
N LYS A 362 -0.22 -1.54 -23.00
CA LYS A 362 -0.54 -0.99 -21.68
C LYS A 362 -0.94 -2.11 -20.72
N GLY A 363 -0.35 -2.10 -19.52
CA GLY A 363 -0.57 -3.07 -18.47
C GLY A 363 0.33 -4.31 -18.55
N GLU A 364 1.02 -4.54 -19.67
CA GLU A 364 1.97 -5.65 -19.79
C GLU A 364 3.20 -5.42 -18.92
N ILE A 365 3.69 -6.51 -18.34
CA ILE A 365 4.92 -6.55 -17.54
C ILE A 365 6.03 -7.12 -18.43
N VAL A 366 7.13 -6.40 -18.48
CA VAL A 366 8.33 -6.80 -19.20
C VAL A 366 9.50 -6.89 -18.23
N GLN A 367 10.55 -7.59 -18.64
CA GLN A 367 11.83 -7.52 -17.96
C GLN A 367 12.83 -6.80 -18.86
N PHE A 368 13.46 -5.78 -18.31
CA PHE A 368 14.66 -5.17 -18.87
C PHE A 368 15.86 -5.93 -18.27
N PRO A 369 16.56 -6.79 -19.03
CA PRO A 369 17.66 -7.59 -18.50
C PRO A 369 18.69 -6.71 -17.78
N ARG A 370 19.21 -7.19 -16.65
CA ARG A 370 20.14 -6.47 -15.76
C ARG A 370 19.60 -5.19 -15.12
N ILE A 371 18.34 -4.82 -15.36
CA ILE A 371 17.67 -3.68 -14.73
C ILE A 371 16.55 -4.18 -13.79
N GLY A 372 15.62 -4.99 -14.30
CA GLY A 372 14.51 -5.55 -13.52
C GLY A 372 13.19 -5.61 -14.29
N PHE A 373 12.10 -5.86 -13.57
CA PHE A 373 10.76 -5.93 -14.10
C PHE A 373 10.08 -4.57 -14.07
N ALA A 374 9.31 -4.26 -15.11
CA ALA A 374 8.54 -3.03 -15.17
C ALA A 374 7.23 -3.21 -15.93
N ARG A 375 6.19 -2.49 -15.51
CA ARG A 375 4.87 -2.51 -16.14
C ARG A 375 4.66 -1.27 -17.01
N LEU A 376 4.24 -1.44 -18.25
CA LEU A 376 3.91 -0.31 -19.12
C LEU A 376 2.61 0.36 -18.65
N ASP A 377 2.64 1.67 -18.37
CA ASP A 377 1.44 2.45 -18.04
C ASP A 377 0.86 3.16 -19.27
N LYS A 378 1.57 4.16 -19.79
CA LYS A 378 1.17 4.91 -21.00
C LYS A 378 2.37 5.65 -21.58
N ASN A 379 2.31 6.02 -22.86
CA ASN A 379 3.31 6.87 -23.52
C ASN A 379 4.77 6.41 -23.28
N MET A 380 5.02 5.09 -23.40
CA MET A 380 6.33 4.47 -23.12
C MET A 380 6.90 4.81 -21.73
N THR A 381 6.01 5.08 -20.76
CA THR A 381 6.35 5.21 -19.34
C THR A 381 6.06 3.90 -18.64
N PHE A 382 7.12 3.28 -18.14
CA PHE A 382 7.09 2.05 -17.37
C PHE A 382 7.20 2.37 -15.88
N TYR A 383 6.49 1.63 -15.04
CA TYR A 383 6.65 1.66 -13.59
C TYR A 383 7.47 0.46 -13.15
N PHE A 384 8.55 0.71 -12.44
CA PHE A 384 9.45 -0.33 -11.96
C PHE A 384 8.79 -1.15 -10.84
N ALA A 385 8.76 -2.47 -11.01
CA ALA A 385 8.27 -3.40 -10.01
C ALA A 385 9.36 -3.65 -8.97
N HIS A 386 10.37 -4.42 -9.38
CA HIS A 386 11.52 -4.84 -8.60
C HIS A 386 12.58 -5.42 -9.56
N LYS A 387 13.79 -5.66 -9.04
CA LYS A 387 14.84 -6.33 -9.81
C LYS A 387 14.47 -7.75 -10.17
#